data_AF-A0A0N0S283-F1
#
_entry.id   AF-A0A0N0S283-F1
#
_cell.length_a   1.000
_cell.length_b   1.000
_cell.length_c   1.000
_cell.angle_alpha   90.00
_cell.angle_beta   90.00
_cell.angle_gamma   90.00
#
_symmetry.space_group_name_H-M   'P 1'
#
loop_
_entity.id
_entity.type
_entity.pdbx_description
1 polymer ?
#
loop_
_entity_poly.entity_id
_entity_poly.type
_entity_poly.pdbx_seq_one_letter_code
_entity_poly.pdbx_strand_id
1 'polypeptide(L)'
;MLEAERSTSNYRYYTPAMIERLHFIEQRKQEGLSLIEIQHELNITPYEEIDVQMLRLKMQDLEQDVTSLLEQMNKQDNKNIEKIKKNVSPESVALMQSLLLLIHN
;
A
#
# COMPACT_ATOMS: atom_id res chain seq x y z
N MET A 1 7.45 -0.95 -21.17
CA MET A 1 8.33 -1.24 -22.34
C MET A 1 9.78 -0.92 -22.00
N LEU A 2 10.76 -1.22 -22.88
CA LEU A 2 12.18 -0.88 -22.66
C LEU A 2 12.44 0.59 -23.01
N GLU A 3 13.07 1.30 -22.09
CA GLU A 3 13.47 2.70 -22.28
C GLU A 3 14.89 2.77 -22.81
N ALA A 4 15.13 3.65 -23.78
CA ALA A 4 16.43 3.77 -24.42
C ALA A 4 16.79 5.24 -24.63
N GLU A 5 18.03 5.57 -24.30
CA GLU A 5 18.64 6.83 -24.72
C GLU A 5 19.14 6.70 -26.17
N ARG A 6 19.22 7.81 -26.89
CA ARG A 6 19.70 7.81 -28.28
C ARG A 6 20.99 8.58 -28.41
N SER A 7 21.94 8.00 -29.14
CA SER A 7 23.14 8.72 -29.60
C SER A 7 22.78 9.82 -30.60
N THR A 8 23.74 10.72 -30.85
CA THR A 8 23.69 11.70 -31.94
C THR A 8 23.53 11.05 -33.31
N SER A 9 24.02 9.82 -33.48
CA SER A 9 23.85 8.96 -34.65
C SER A 9 22.61 8.04 -34.59
N ASN A 10 21.67 8.26 -33.66
CA ASN A 10 20.40 7.55 -33.51
C ASN A 10 20.46 6.08 -33.03
N TYR A 11 21.64 5.56 -32.68
CA TYR A 11 21.78 4.28 -31.95
C TYR A 11 21.15 4.34 -30.57
N ARG A 12 20.51 3.24 -30.15
CA ARG A 12 19.87 3.10 -28.82
C ARG A 12 20.86 2.57 -27.79
N TYR A 13 20.97 3.27 -26.68
CA TYR A 13 21.68 2.82 -25.48
C TYR A 13 20.67 2.40 -24.42
N TYR A 14 20.98 1.31 -23.75
CA TYR A 14 20.18 0.74 -22.68
C TYR A 14 21.02 0.72 -21.42
N THR A 15 20.41 1.10 -20.30
CA THR A 15 21.04 0.96 -18.99
C THR A 15 21.05 -0.51 -18.56
N PRO A 16 21.93 -0.91 -17.62
CA PRO A 16 21.93 -2.27 -17.08
C PRO A 16 20.55 -2.71 -16.53
N ALA A 17 19.77 -1.80 -15.96
CA ALA A 17 18.40 -2.08 -15.48
C ALA A 17 17.47 -2.60 -16.58
N MET A 18 17.71 -2.23 -17.84
CA MET A 18 16.93 -2.74 -18.98
C MET A 18 17.22 -4.21 -19.28
N ILE A 19 18.38 -4.74 -18.87
CA ILE A 19 18.70 -6.16 -18.99
C ILE A 19 17.82 -6.97 -18.04
N GLU A 20 17.67 -6.54 -16.78
CA GLU A 20 16.81 -7.19 -15.80
C GLU A 20 15.33 -7.15 -16.25
N ARG A 21 14.88 -5.99 -16.74
CA ARG A 21 13.54 -5.83 -17.31
C ARG A 21 13.30 -6.76 -18.50
N LEU A 22 14.32 -7.01 -19.32
CA LEU A 22 14.25 -7.94 -20.45
C LEU A 22 14.15 -9.40 -19.98
N HIS A 23 14.89 -9.79 -18.94
CA HIS A 23 14.77 -11.12 -18.34
C HIS A 23 13.36 -11.35 -17.79
N PHE A 24 12.79 -10.36 -17.09
CA PHE A 24 11.40 -10.42 -16.62
C PHE A 24 10.41 -10.63 -17.77
N ILE A 25 10.53 -9.87 -18.87
CA ILE A 25 9.65 -10.00 -20.03
C ILE A 25 9.74 -11.40 -20.64
N GLU A 26 10.95 -11.95 -20.79
CA GLU A 26 11.13 -13.29 -21.34
C GLU A 26 10.56 -14.37 -20.42
N GLN A 27 10.72 -14.24 -19.11
CA GLN A 27 10.11 -15.15 -18.14
C GLN A 27 8.57 -15.14 -18.26
N ARG A 28 7.94 -13.96 -18.26
CA ARG A 28 6.47 -13.87 -18.35
C ARG A 28 5.92 -14.36 -19.68
N LYS A 29 6.67 -14.20 -20.78
CA LYS A 29 6.32 -14.81 -22.07
C LYS A 29 6.35 -16.33 -22.00
N GLN A 30 7.31 -16.93 -21.30
CA GLN A 30 7.36 -18.38 -21.09
C GLN A 30 6.19 -18.89 -20.24
N GLU A 31 5.70 -18.06 -19.33
CA GLU A 31 4.49 -18.31 -18.54
C GLU A 31 3.17 -18.13 -19.33
N GLY A 32 3.24 -17.71 -20.59
CA GLY A 32 2.09 -17.62 -21.51
C GLY A 32 1.39 -16.26 -21.52
N LEU A 33 1.93 -15.24 -20.85
CA LEU A 33 1.34 -13.90 -20.84
C LEU A 33 1.55 -13.19 -22.18
N SER A 34 0.53 -12.43 -22.60
CA SER A 34 0.60 -11.52 -23.74
C SER A 34 1.41 -10.26 -23.40
N LEU A 35 1.94 -9.58 -24.42
CA LEU A 35 2.69 -8.34 -24.22
C LEU A 35 1.85 -7.21 -23.56
N ILE A 36 0.53 -7.23 -23.71
CA ILE A 36 -0.37 -6.27 -23.07
C ILE A 36 -0.44 -6.54 -21.57
N GLU A 37 -0.57 -7.80 -21.16
CA GLU A 37 -0.58 -8.20 -19.74
C GLU A 37 0.77 -7.92 -19.09
N ILE A 38 1.87 -8.25 -19.77
CA ILE A 38 3.22 -7.95 -19.27
C ILE A 38 3.44 -6.44 -19.16
N GLN A 39 2.93 -5.65 -20.12
CA GLN A 39 3.01 -4.19 -20.03
C GLN A 39 2.22 -3.66 -18.83
N HIS A 40 1.06 -4.24 -18.52
CA HIS A 40 0.29 -3.87 -17.34
C HIS A 40 1.07 -4.16 -16.06
N GLU A 41 1.65 -5.35 -15.91
CA GLU A 41 2.49 -5.71 -14.77
C GLU A 41 3.72 -4.79 -14.61
N LEU A 42 4.35 -4.42 -15.72
CA LEU A 42 5.51 -3.53 -15.73
C LEU A 42 5.17 -2.05 -15.44
N ASN A 43 3.90 -1.67 -15.59
CA ASN A 43 3.39 -0.33 -15.32
C ASN A 43 2.74 -0.25 -13.93
N ILE A 44 2.42 -1.38 -13.31
CA ILE A 44 2.14 -1.46 -11.88
C ILE A 44 3.48 -1.19 -11.20
N THR A 45 3.72 0.08 -10.90
CA THR A 45 4.85 0.50 -10.08
C THR A 45 4.76 -0.20 -8.72
N PRO A 46 5.76 -1.01 -8.30
CA PRO A 46 5.81 -1.54 -6.93
C PRO A 46 5.97 -0.42 -5.89
N TYR A 47 6.27 0.79 -6.35
CA TYR A 47 6.31 2.03 -5.60
C TYR A 47 5.46 3.06 -6.35
N GLU A 48 4.17 3.16 -6.05
CA GLU A 48 3.76 4.50 -5.64
C GLU A 48 4.72 4.83 -4.49
N GLU A 49 5.52 5.89 -4.62
CA GLU A 49 6.14 6.47 -3.43
C GLU A 49 5.01 6.68 -2.44
N ILE A 50 4.89 5.77 -1.47
CA ILE A 50 4.03 5.98 -0.33
C ILE A 50 4.63 7.22 0.29
N ASP A 51 4.02 8.37 0.05
CA ASP A 51 4.39 9.61 0.70
C ASP A 51 4.28 9.33 2.20
N VAL A 52 5.43 9.06 2.80
CA VAL A 52 5.53 8.62 4.20
C VAL A 52 5.01 9.72 5.11
N GLN A 53 5.12 10.99 4.69
CA GLN A 53 4.51 12.11 5.37
C GLN A 53 2.99 12.04 5.29
N MET A 54 2.41 11.79 4.10
CA MET A 54 0.97 11.60 3.95
C MET A 54 0.45 10.41 4.77
N LEU A 55 1.19 9.30 4.80
CA LEU A 55 0.84 8.12 5.59
C LEU A 55 0.86 8.45 7.09
N ARG A 56 1.92 9.13 7.58
CA ARG A 56 2.01 9.57 8.99
C ARG A 56 0.85 10.49 9.37
N LEU A 57 0.50 11.44 8.51
CA LEU A 57 -0.64 12.34 8.74
C LEU A 57 -1.94 11.54 8.86
N LYS A 58 -2.21 10.63 7.93
CA LYS A 58 -3.40 9.76 8.00
C LYS A 58 -3.42 8.87 9.25
N MET A 59 -2.26 8.40 9.71
CA MET A 59 -2.17 7.62 10.94
C MET A 59 -2.44 8.46 12.19
N GLN A 60 -1.99 9.71 12.23
CA GLN A 60 -2.29 10.66 13.32
C GLN A 60 -3.77 11.03 13.36
N ASP A 61 -4.37 11.30 12.19
CA ASP A 61 -5.81 11.57 12.10
C ASP A 61 -6.62 10.38 12.63
N LEU A 62 -6.22 9.16 12.25
CA LEU A 62 -6.86 7.94 12.71
C LEU A 62 -6.71 7.72 14.22
N GLU A 63 -5.53 7.99 14.79
CA GLU A 63 -5.29 7.93 16.24
C GLU A 63 -6.23 8.88 16.99
N GLN A 64 -6.38 10.11 16.48
CA GLN A 64 -7.24 11.12 17.08
C GLN A 64 -8.73 10.70 17.01
N ASP A 65 -9.16 10.15 15.89
CA ASP A 65 -10.53 9.66 15.70
C ASP A 65 -10.83 8.50 16.65
N VAL A 66 -9.93 7.52 16.76
CA VAL A 66 -10.09 6.36 17.64
C VAL A 66 -10.09 6.80 19.12
N THR A 67 -9.19 7.69 19.50
CA THR A 67 -9.13 8.21 20.87
C THR A 67 -10.42 8.95 21.23
N SER A 68 -10.92 9.77 20.31
CA SER A 68 -12.18 10.50 20.49
C SER A 68 -13.38 9.55 20.61
N LEU A 69 -13.43 8.50 19.80
CA LEU A 69 -14.46 7.46 19.89
C LEU A 69 -14.40 6.71 21.22
N LEU A 70 -13.21 6.32 21.68
CA LEU A 70 -13.03 5.64 22.96
C LEU A 70 -13.43 6.52 24.15
N GLU A 71 -13.09 7.82 24.11
CA GLU A 71 -13.54 8.77 25.12
C GLU A 71 -15.06 8.93 25.14
N GLN A 72 -15.69 9.03 23.97
CA GLN A 72 -17.15 9.11 23.86
C GLN A 72 -17.82 7.83 24.36
N MET A 73 -17.24 6.67 24.08
CA MET A 73 -17.69 5.39 24.61
C MET A 73 -17.57 5.37 26.14
N ASN A 74 -16.44 5.80 26.71
CA ASN A 74 -16.23 5.85 28.16
C ASN A 74 -17.12 6.88 28.87
N LYS A 75 -17.52 7.96 28.18
CA LYS A 75 -18.44 9.00 28.69
C LYS A 75 -19.91 8.56 28.57
N GLN A 76 -20.25 7.57 27.75
CA GLN A 76 -21.60 6.98 27.71
C GLN A 76 -21.75 5.88 28.77
N ASP A 77 -22.84 5.93 29.53
CA ASP A 77 -23.26 4.90 30.48
C ASP A 77 -22.96 3.48 29.98
N ASN A 78 -22.46 2.60 30.87
CA ASN A 78 -22.07 1.20 30.62
C ASN A 78 -23.07 0.39 29.76
N LYS A 79 -24.35 0.80 29.69
CA LYS A 79 -25.38 0.20 28.84
C LYS A 79 -25.19 0.42 27.32
N ASN A 80 -24.49 1.47 26.89
CA ASN A 80 -24.23 1.74 25.46
C ASN A 80 -22.90 1.14 24.97
N ILE A 81 -21.87 1.08 25.82
CA ILE A 81 -20.60 0.39 25.52
C ILE A 81 -20.85 -1.08 25.16
N GLU A 82 -21.71 -1.77 25.91
CA GLU A 82 -22.11 -3.16 25.63
C GLU A 82 -22.83 -3.33 24.29
N LYS A 83 -23.60 -2.33 23.84
CA LYS A 83 -24.26 -2.35 22.52
C LYS A 83 -23.26 -2.14 21.39
N ILE A 84 -22.28 -1.26 21.58
CA ILE A 84 -21.24 -1.01 20.58
C ILE A 84 -20.32 -2.23 20.48
N LYS A 85 -19.88 -2.81 21.62
CA LYS A 85 -19.11 -4.07 21.64
C LYS A 85 -19.85 -5.24 20.97
N LYS A 86 -21.18 -5.27 21.00
CA LYS A 86 -21.99 -6.26 20.27
C LYS A 86 -22.05 -6.05 18.75
N ASN A 87 -21.83 -4.82 18.29
CA ASN A 87 -21.90 -4.45 16.86
C ASN A 87 -20.51 -4.35 16.21
N VAL A 88 -19.44 -4.43 17.01
CA VAL A 88 -18.06 -4.44 16.53
C VAL A 88 -17.55 -5.87 16.63
N SER A 89 -17.10 -6.42 15.50
CA SER A 89 -16.63 -7.80 15.47
C SER A 89 -15.34 -7.97 16.29
N PRO A 90 -15.07 -9.14 16.87
CA PRO A 90 -13.82 -9.41 17.60
C PRO A 90 -12.57 -9.09 16.79
N GLU A 91 -12.61 -9.32 15.48
CA GLU A 91 -11.53 -9.03 14.53
C GLU A 91 -11.28 -7.52 14.41
N SER A 92 -12.35 -6.72 14.44
CA SER A 92 -12.25 -5.26 14.37
C SER A 92 -11.62 -4.71 15.66
N VAL A 93 -11.93 -5.31 16.82
CA VAL A 93 -11.29 -4.97 18.10
C VAL A 93 -9.81 -5.37 18.11
N ALA A 94 -9.47 -6.56 17.65
CA ALA A 94 -8.09 -7.01 17.53
C ALA A 94 -7.27 -6.13 16.57
N LEU A 95 -7.88 -5.70 15.46
CA LEU A 95 -7.28 -4.75 14.52
C LEU A 95 -7.02 -3.39 15.19
N MET A 96 -8.00 -2.82 15.88
CA MET A 96 -7.82 -1.54 16.61
C MET A 96 -6.71 -1.63 17.66
N GLN A 97 -6.64 -2.73 18.42
CA GLN A 97 -5.58 -2.96 19.41
C GLN A 97 -4.20 -3.11 18.75
N SER A 98 -4.12 -3.80 17.61
CA SER A 98 -2.87 -3.96 16.85
C SER A 98 -2.38 -2.63 16.28
N LEU A 99 -3.31 -1.81 15.75
CA LEU A 99 -3.02 -0.46 15.26
C LEU A 99 -2.51 0.45 16.38
N LEU A 100 -3.16 0.43 17.56
CA LEU A 100 -2.70 1.17 18.74
C LEU A 100 -1.28 0.78 19.17
N LEU A 101 -0.95 -0.51 19.16
CA LEU A 101 0.38 -1.01 19.53
C LEU A 101 1.48 -0.55 18.56
N LEU A 102 1.15 -0.44 17.27
CA LEU A 102 2.07 0.02 16.22
C LEU A 102 2.33 1.53 16.32
N ILE A 103 1.39 2.30 16.86
CA ILE A 103 1.50 3.76 17.02
C ILE A 103 2.26 4.14 18.30
N HIS A 104 2.25 3.27 19.32
CA HIS A 104 2.92 3.50 20.62
C HIS A 104 4.37 2.97 20.70
N ASN A 105 4.96 2.50 19.59
CA ASN A 105 6.41 2.21 19.45
C ASN A 105 7.10 3.25 18.58
#